data_AF-A0AAW6E2A0-F1
#
_entry.id   AF-A0AAW6E2A0-F1
#
_cell.length_a   1.000
_cell.length_b   1.000
_cell.length_c   1.000
_cell.angle_alpha   90.00
_cell.angle_beta   90.00
_cell.angle_gamma   90.00
#
_symmetry.space_group_name_H-M   'P 1'
#
loop_
_entity.id
_entity.type
_entity.pdbx_description
1 polymer ?
#
loop_
_entity_poly.entity_id
_entity_poly.type
_entity_poly.pdbx_seq_one_letter_code
_entity_poly.pdbx_strand_id
1 'polypeptide(L)' 'MDYCIRYVPLPISVKGVTAMDSDGFYNIYINSRLSYEEQKKTIAHEMEHIVRGDFFSFDALEEVETM' A
#
# COMPACT_ATOMS: atom_id res chain seq x y z
N MET A 1 -16.17 7.01 -1.72
CA MET A 1 -15.07 6.04 -1.77
C MET A 1 -14.46 6.05 -0.40
N ASP A 2 -14.73 4.99 0.33
CA ASP A 2 -14.47 4.92 1.76
C ASP A 2 -13.30 3.98 1.96
N TYR A 3 -12.27 4.50 2.63
CA TYR A 3 -11.03 3.77 2.86
C TYR A 3 -10.58 3.97 4.31
N CYS A 4 -9.86 2.98 4.84
CA CYS A 4 -9.14 3.13 6.10
C CYS A 4 -7.66 2.79 5.91
N ILE A 5 -6.79 3.57 6.55
CA ILE A 5 -5.35 3.30 6.61
C ILE A 5 -5.04 2.75 8.00
N ARG A 6 -4.39 1.59 8.05
CA ARG A 6 -4.00 0.91 9.29
C ARG A 6 -2.49 0.69 9.28
N TYR A 7 -1.82 1.20 10.29
CA TYR A 7 -0.41 0.92 10.52
C TYR A 7 -0.28 -0.34 11.35
N VAL A 8 0.24 -1.41 10.74
CA VAL A 8 0.39 -2.71 11.41
C VAL A 8 1.82 -3.23 11.23
N PRO A 9 2.39 -3.95 12.21
CA PRO A 9 3.74 -4.49 12.09
C PRO A 9 3.73 -5.66 11.10
N LEU A 10 4.13 -5.40 9.86
CA LEU A 10 4.24 -6.41 8.80
C LEU A 10 5.67 -6.96 8.71
N PRO A 11 5.89 -8.11 8.05
CA PRO A 11 7.23 -8.54 7.64
C PRO A 11 7.94 -7.43 6.89
N ILE A 12 9.26 -7.28 7.06
CA ILE A 12 10.04 -6.20 6.42
C ILE A 12 9.95 -6.25 4.89
N SER A 13 9.71 -7.43 4.32
CA SER A 13 9.49 -7.64 2.88
C SER A 13 8.19 -7.02 2.35
N VAL A 14 7.24 -6.68 3.23
CA VAL A 14 5.96 -6.09 2.85
C VAL A 14 5.92 -4.66 3.34
N LYS A 15 5.87 -3.71 2.40
CA LYS A 15 5.81 -2.28 2.72
C LYS A 15 4.38 -1.81 2.97
N GLY A 16 3.44 -2.26 2.16
CA GLY A 16 2.01 -2.03 2.33
C GLY A 16 1.20 -3.05 1.54
N VAL A 17 -0.10 -3.09 1.81
CA VAL A 17 -1.07 -3.91 1.06
C VAL A 17 -2.44 -3.25 1.08
N THR A 18 -3.08 -3.19 -0.07
CA THR A 18 -4.47 -2.76 -0.21
C THR A 18 -5.38 -3.97 -0.40
N ALA A 19 -6.45 -4.04 0.39
CA ALA A 19 -7.51 -5.03 0.27
C ALA A 19 -8.85 -4.31 0.10
N MET A 20 -9.65 -4.72 -0.88
CA MET A 20 -11.03 -4.25 -1.04
C MET A 20 -11.97 -5.31 -0.44
N ASP A 21 -12.90 -4.88 0.41
CA ASP A 21 -13.97 -5.74 0.90
C ASP A 21 -15.09 -5.90 -0.15
N SER A 22 -15.92 -6.93 0.00
CA SER A 22 -17.12 -7.17 -0.83
C SER A 22 -18.08 -5.98 -0.89
N ASP A 23 -18.11 -5.15 0.15
CA ASP A 23 -18.91 -3.93 0.21
C ASP A 23 -18.28 -2.72 -0.52
N GLY A 24 -17.11 -2.89 -1.16
CA GLY A 24 -16.40 -1.82 -1.86
C GLY A 24 -15.63 -0.87 -0.94
N PHE A 25 -15.36 -1.31 0.30
CA PHE A 25 -14.56 -0.57 1.28
C PHE A 25 -13.08 -0.93 1.18
N TYR A 26 -12.21 0.07 1.09
CA TYR A 26 -10.77 -0.13 0.93
C TYR A 26 -10.05 -0.16 2.28
N ASN A 27 -9.29 -1.23 2.52
CA ASN A 27 -8.42 -1.38 3.68
C ASN A 27 -6.97 -1.32 3.22
N ILE A 28 -6.28 -0.24 3.60
CA ILE A 28 -4.86 -0.02 3.28
C ILE A 28 -4.06 -0.33 4.54
N TYR A 29 -3.21 -1.33 4.47
CA TYR A 29 -2.32 -1.71 5.56
C TYR A 29 -0.91 -1.25 5.23
N ILE A 30 -0.31 -0.47 6.13
CA ILE A 30 1.04 0.06 5.97
C ILE A 30 1.92 -0.54 7.04
N ASN A 31 3.12 -0.96 6.66
CA ASN A 31 4.07 -1.51 7.61
C ASN A 31 4.53 -0.42 8.58
N SER A 32 4.13 -0.53 9.84
CA SER A 32 4.45 0.43 10.89
C SER A 32 5.94 0.46 11.25
N ARG A 33 6.73 -0.51 10.76
CA ARG A 33 8.19 -0.59 10.95
C ARG A 33 8.97 0.28 9.96
N LEU A 34 8.33 0.78 8.91
CA LEU A 34 8.95 1.68 7.95
C LEU A 34 9.18 3.08 8.55
N SER A 35 10.14 3.81 7.99
CA SER A 35 10.30 5.23 8.32
C SER A 35 9.06 6.02 7.89
N TYR A 36 8.84 7.17 8.52
CA TYR A 36 7.70 8.04 8.21
C TYR A 36 7.63 8.44 6.71
N GLU A 37 8.79 8.63 6.07
CA GLU A 37 8.86 8.95 4.64
C GLU A 37 8.47 7.77 3.77
N GLU A 38 8.97 6.57 4.08
CA GLU A 38 8.60 5.34 3.35
C GLU A 38 7.12 5.00 3.54
N GLN A 39 6.56 5.25 4.73
CA GLN A 39 5.12 5.11 4.97
C GLN A 39 4.30 6.05 4.07
N LYS A 40 4.70 7.32 3.94
CA LYS A 40 4.02 8.26 3.03
C LYS A 40 4.08 7.82 1.58
N LYS A 41 5.26 7.40 1.11
CA LYS A 41 5.44 6.89 -0.26
C LYS A 41 4.58 5.67 -0.52
N THR A 42 4.57 4.73 0.43
CA THR A 42 3.73 3.53 0.35
C THR A 42 2.25 3.90 0.28
N ILE A 43 1.77 4.80 1.14
CA ILE A 43 0.37 5.26 1.09
C ILE A 43 0.05 5.89 -0.27
N ALA A 44 0.92 6.77 -0.79
CA ALA A 44 0.69 7.39 -2.08
C ALA A 44 0.62 6.36 -3.23
N HIS A 45 1.48 5.34 -3.19
CA HIS A 45 1.49 4.24 -4.15
C HIS A 45 0.20 3.40 -4.09
N GLU A 46 -0.20 2.98 -2.88
CA GLU A 46 -1.44 2.22 -2.67
C GLU A 46 -2.68 3.02 -3.10
N MET A 47 -2.71 4.33 -2.83
CA MET A 47 -3.81 5.20 -3.27
C MET A 47 -3.86 5.36 -4.79
N GLU A 48 -2.70 5.41 -5.48
CA GLU A 48 -2.66 5.41 -6.94
C GLU A 48 -3.26 4.12 -7.51
N HIS A 49 -2.93 2.96 -6.94
CA HIS A 49 -3.52 1.68 -7.33
C HIS A 49 -5.04 1.64 -7.18
N ILE A 50 -5.57 2.16 -6.07
CA ILE A 50 -7.02 2.27 -5.84
C ILE A 50 -7.68 3.14 -6.92
N VAL A 51 -7.06 4.26 -7.30
CA VAL A 51 -7.60 5.19 -8.31
C VAL A 51 -7.53 4.57 -9.72
N ARG A 52 -6.47 3.83 -10.02
CA ARG A 52 -6.29 3.17 -11.33
C ARG A 52 -7.11 1.89 -11.47
N GLY A 53 -7.59 1.33 -10.35
CA GLY A 53 -8.35 0.07 -10.33
C GLY A 53 -7.49 -1.17 -10.54
N ASP A 54 -6.16 -1.03 -10.46
CA ASP A 54 -5.18 -2.09 -10.66
C ASP A 54 -4.76 -2.65 -9.29
N PHE A 55 -5.66 -3.42 -8.66
CA PHE A 55 -5.51 -3.95 -7.29
C PHE A 55 -4.45 -5.07 -7.15
N PHE A 56 -3.62 -5.29 -8.17
CA PHE A 56 -2.68 -6.41 -8.25
C PHE A 56 -1.27 -5.98 -8.65
N SER A 57 -0.74 -4.90 -8.07
CA SER A 57 0.72 -4.75 -8.02
C SER A 57 1.21 -5.17 -6.65
N PHE A 58 1.59 -6.44 -6.56
CA PHE A 58 2.55 -6.90 -5.57
C PHE A 58 3.94 -6.38 -5.98
N ASP A 59 4.05 -5.06 -6.19
CA ASP A 59 5.31 -4.40 -6.46
C ASP A 59 6.05 -4.39 -5.12
N ALA A 60 6.76 -5.48 -4.88
CA ALA A 60 8.00 -5.39 -4.14
C ALA A 60 8.73 -4.20 -4.75
N LEU A 61 8.81 -3.10 -4.01
CA LEU A 61 9.56 -1.89 -4.32
C LEU A 61 11.06 -2.24 -4.44
N GLU A 62 11.38 -2.98 -5.50
CA GLU A 62 12.68 -3.47 -5.91
C GLU A 62 12.82 -3.43 -7.43
N GLU A 63 12.06 -2.59 -8.18
CA GLU A 63 12.42 -2.33 -9.59
C GLU A 63 11.88 -1.02 -10.20
N VAL A 64 12.14 0.14 -9.57
CA VAL A 64 12.30 1.40 -10.34
C VAL A 64 13.51 2.17 -9.83
N GLU A 65 14.68 1.53 -9.87
CA GLU A 65 15.98 2.21 -9.98
C GLU A 65 16.69 1.74 -11.26
N THR A 66 16.07 1.83 -12.43
CA THR A 66 16.81 1.86 -13.71
C THR A 66 15.98 2.54 -14.80
N MET A 67 16.23 3.83 -15.03
CA MET A 67 16.69 4.43 -16.30
C MET A 67 16.77 5.94 -16.20
#